data_AF-A0A2R7YRD0-F1
#
_entry.id   AF-A0A2R7YRD0-F1
#
_cell.length_a   1.000
_cell.length_b   1.000
_cell.length_c   1.000
_cell.angle_alpha   90.00
_cell.angle_beta   90.00
_cell.angle_gamma   90.00
#
_symmetry.space_group_name_H-M   'P 1'
#
loop_
_entity.id
_entity.type
_entity.pdbx_description
1 polymer ?
#
loop_
_entity_poly.entity_id
_entity_poly.type
_entity_poly.pdbx_seq_one_letter_code
_entity_poly.pdbx_strand_id
1 'polypeptide(L)'
;MSDSYCDLCDADPCYCGQHGKLTPIARTAATTRSAPRGLDEPIREFVLTSYEEGVLDNWGGWLARIMERFEIANRSVARNAWNRVSNQFQRDWVLIDDPGGEAGPLRSPRHYPNARRLPLPDAIAAVEELIVSGRWSVGDKGLRLWQVRRLIENSVYINIWDALHDMNSRDYLVTTTSPSGSKTMFWYVRESAT
;
A
#
# COMPACT_ATOMS: atom_id res chain seq x y z
N MET A 1 21.63 17.04 19.96
CA MET A 1 20.82 16.82 18.75
C MET A 1 21.67 15.96 17.85
N SER A 2 21.21 14.75 17.53
CA SER A 2 21.95 13.81 16.68
C SER A 2 22.07 14.42 15.27
N ASP A 3 23.25 14.32 14.64
CA ASP A 3 23.48 14.77 13.24
C ASP A 3 22.63 13.99 12.21
N SER A 4 21.79 13.06 12.66
CA SER A 4 20.90 12.22 11.86
C SER A 4 19.44 12.66 11.86
N TYR A 5 19.01 13.56 12.75
CA TYR A 5 17.63 14.03 12.78
C TYR A 5 17.37 15.12 11.73
N CYS A 6 16.25 15.03 11.00
CA CYS A 6 15.90 15.97 9.93
C CYS A 6 14.53 16.60 10.20
N ASP A 7 14.51 17.91 10.44
CA ASP A 7 13.28 18.70 10.64
C ASP A 7 12.34 18.68 9.43
N LEU A 8 12.89 18.51 8.23
CA LEU A 8 12.09 18.34 7.01
C LEU A 8 11.34 16.99 7.00
N CYS A 9 11.90 15.95 7.63
CA CYS A 9 11.36 14.59 7.57
C CYS A 9 10.73 14.10 8.88
N ASP A 10 10.91 14.85 9.97
CA ASP A 10 10.48 14.50 11.33
C ASP A 10 10.85 13.03 11.67
N ALA A 11 12.11 12.67 11.42
CA ALA A 11 12.62 11.30 11.56
C ALA A 11 14.06 11.29 12.07
N ASP A 12 14.36 10.32 12.94
CA ASP A 12 15.73 10.00 13.39
C ASP A 12 15.96 8.47 13.33
N PRO A 13 16.90 7.97 12.50
CA PRO A 13 17.71 8.73 11.54
C PRO A 13 16.90 9.17 10.30
N CYS A 14 17.30 10.26 9.62
CA CYS A 14 16.75 10.65 8.33
C CYS A 14 17.25 9.73 7.22
N TYR A 15 16.34 9.40 6.32
CA TYR A 15 16.63 8.65 5.09
C TYR A 15 16.29 9.46 3.82
N CYS A 16 16.03 10.76 4.00
CA CYS A 16 15.98 11.71 2.92
C CYS A 16 17.38 11.79 2.30
N GLY A 17 17.52 11.53 0.99
CA GLY A 17 18.83 11.50 0.33
C GLY A 17 19.57 12.85 0.28
N GLN A 18 19.08 13.87 0.98
CA GLN A 18 19.73 15.17 1.18
C GLN A 18 20.94 15.11 2.14
N HIS A 19 21.10 14.07 2.97
CA HIS A 19 22.21 13.97 3.95
C HIS A 19 23.34 13.00 3.55
N GLY A 20 23.40 12.59 2.27
CA GLY A 20 24.45 11.71 1.77
C GLY A 20 24.10 10.22 1.83
N LYS A 21 24.69 9.45 0.91
CA LYS A 21 24.46 8.00 0.71
C LYS A 21 24.73 7.23 2.01
N LEU A 22 23.77 6.42 2.45
CA LEU A 22 23.98 5.50 3.56
C LEU A 22 23.64 4.04 3.20
N THR A 23 24.46 3.18 3.79
CA THR A 23 24.58 1.74 3.62
C THR A 23 23.28 1.01 3.97
N PRO A 24 22.87 -0.02 3.21
CA PRO A 24 21.70 -0.84 3.53
C PRO A 24 21.72 -1.38 4.96
N ILE A 25 20.60 -1.23 5.66
CA ILE A 25 20.39 -1.89 6.94
C ILE A 25 20.04 -3.36 6.67
N ALA A 26 20.74 -4.28 7.32
CA ALA A 26 20.45 -5.70 7.26
C ALA A 26 19.01 -5.99 7.69
N ARG A 27 18.25 -6.66 6.81
CA ARG A 27 16.83 -6.99 7.02
C ARG A 27 16.68 -7.93 8.21
N THR A 28 15.92 -7.51 9.22
CA THR A 28 15.38 -8.46 10.20
C THR A 28 14.21 -9.18 9.55
N ALA A 29 14.25 -10.51 9.57
CA ALA A 29 13.23 -11.37 8.97
C ALA A 29 11.84 -10.97 9.47
N ALA A 30 10.89 -10.86 8.53
CA ALA A 30 9.51 -10.55 8.83
C ALA A 30 8.97 -11.58 9.84
N THR A 31 8.57 -11.10 11.01
CA THR A 31 7.90 -11.94 12.00
C THR A 31 6.55 -12.37 11.43
N THR A 32 6.38 -13.67 11.26
CA THR A 32 5.16 -14.34 10.80
C THR A 32 4.05 -14.14 11.83
N ARG A 33 3.40 -12.97 11.81
CA ARG A 33 2.14 -12.75 12.55
C ARG A 33 1.01 -13.41 11.76
N SER A 34 0.89 -14.72 11.91
CA SER A 34 -0.28 -15.47 11.50
C SER A 34 -1.46 -15.01 12.36
N ALA A 35 -2.26 -14.07 11.83
CA ALA A 35 -3.60 -13.77 12.33
C ALA A 35 -4.51 -15.01 12.14
N PRO A 36 -5.68 -15.09 12.81
CA PRO A 36 -6.51 -16.29 12.80
C PRO A 36 -6.90 -16.66 11.37
N ARG A 37 -6.54 -17.88 10.96
CA ARG A 37 -7.01 -18.48 9.70
C ARG A 37 -8.49 -18.80 9.88
N GLY A 38 -9.37 -18.32 8.98
CA GLY A 38 -10.79 -18.70 8.97
C GLY A 38 -11.81 -17.57 8.80
N LEU A 39 -11.43 -16.29 8.91
CA LEU A 39 -12.37 -15.16 8.72
C LEU A 39 -12.49 -14.69 7.26
N ASP A 40 -11.51 -15.01 6.42
CA ASP A 40 -11.40 -14.43 5.08
C ASP A 40 -12.59 -14.81 4.18
N GLU A 41 -12.97 -16.09 4.15
CA GLU A 41 -14.10 -16.57 3.35
C GLU A 41 -15.45 -16.05 3.86
N PRO A 42 -15.78 -16.12 5.17
CA PRO A 42 -17.00 -15.49 5.69
C PRO A 42 -17.09 -13.99 5.41
N ILE A 43 -15.98 -13.25 5.54
CA ILE A 43 -15.94 -11.81 5.21
C ILE A 43 -16.18 -11.60 3.72
N ARG A 44 -15.59 -12.43 2.85
CA ARG A 44 -15.78 -12.38 1.40
C ARG A 44 -17.26 -12.54 1.06
N GLU A 45 -17.90 -13.61 1.54
CA GLU A 45 -19.31 -13.90 1.31
C GLU A 45 -20.22 -12.78 1.82
N PHE A 46 -19.97 -12.28 3.04
CA PHE A 46 -20.73 -11.18 3.62
C PHE A 46 -20.67 -9.91 2.76
N VAL A 47 -19.48 -9.52 2.30
CA VAL A 47 -19.32 -8.30 1.50
C VAL A 47 -19.99 -8.46 0.13
N LEU A 48 -19.83 -9.61 -0.53
CA LEU A 48 -20.45 -9.85 -1.84
C LEU A 48 -21.98 -9.87 -1.74
N THR A 49 -22.53 -10.58 -0.77
CA THR A 49 -23.99 -10.62 -0.53
C THR A 49 -24.53 -9.22 -0.26
N SER A 50 -23.89 -8.47 0.64
CA SER A 50 -24.31 -7.11 0.97
C SER A 50 -24.21 -6.16 -0.24
N TYR A 51 -23.19 -6.33 -1.08
CA TYR A 51 -23.03 -5.54 -2.30
C TYR A 51 -24.13 -5.83 -3.32
N GLU A 52 -24.51 -7.10 -3.48
CA GLU A 52 -25.62 -7.53 -4.33
C GLU A 52 -26.97 -6.98 -3.83
N GLU A 53 -27.12 -6.81 -2.52
CA GLU A 53 -28.25 -6.13 -1.88
C GLU A 53 -28.20 -4.59 -1.99
N GLY A 54 -27.15 -4.04 -2.61
CA GLY A 54 -27.02 -2.60 -2.89
C GLY A 54 -26.27 -1.80 -1.83
N VAL A 55 -25.62 -2.44 -0.86
CA VAL A 55 -24.77 -1.75 0.12
C VAL A 55 -23.51 -1.22 -0.57
N LEU A 56 -23.29 0.09 -0.44
CA LEU A 56 -22.14 0.79 -1.03
C LEU A 56 -21.38 1.52 0.07
N ASP A 57 -20.17 1.04 0.36
CA ASP A 57 -19.29 1.63 1.35
C ASP A 57 -17.85 1.67 0.88
N ASN A 58 -17.11 2.65 1.41
CA ASN A 58 -15.66 2.71 1.21
C ASN A 58 -14.96 1.68 2.10
N TRP A 59 -13.63 1.57 1.96
CA TRP A 59 -12.85 0.59 2.71
C TRP A 59 -13.05 0.69 4.24
N GLY A 60 -13.16 1.92 4.77
CA GLY A 60 -13.37 2.17 6.20
C GLY A 60 -14.77 1.81 6.68
N GLY A 61 -15.79 2.08 5.87
CA GLY A 61 -17.17 1.67 6.12
C GLY A 61 -17.32 0.16 6.18
N TRP A 62 -16.71 -0.56 5.22
CA TRP A 62 -16.67 -2.03 5.25
C TRP A 62 -15.97 -2.57 6.49
N LEU A 63 -14.86 -1.96 6.92
CA LEU A 63 -14.19 -2.37 8.17
C LEU A 63 -15.14 -2.26 9.37
N ALA A 64 -15.91 -1.17 9.47
CA ALA A 64 -16.86 -0.99 10.57
C ALA A 64 -17.96 -2.07 10.54
N ARG A 65 -18.55 -2.34 9.37
CA ARG A 65 -19.57 -3.38 9.20
C ARG A 65 -19.06 -4.78 9.50
N ILE A 66 -17.82 -5.09 9.10
CA ILE A 66 -17.18 -6.38 9.41
C ILE A 66 -16.98 -6.52 10.92
N MET A 67 -16.50 -5.47 11.60
CA MET A 67 -16.35 -5.50 13.05
C MET A 67 -17.68 -5.74 13.77
N GLU A 68 -18.76 -5.09 13.31
CA GLU A 68 -20.11 -5.27 13.83
C GLU A 68 -20.65 -6.68 13.55
N ARG A 69 -20.65 -7.12 12.28
CA ARG A 69 -21.23 -8.39 11.84
C ARG A 69 -20.60 -9.63 12.47
N PHE A 70 -19.29 -9.58 12.70
CA PHE A 70 -18.49 -10.69 13.24
C PHE A 70 -18.06 -10.46 14.70
N GLU A 71 -18.59 -9.42 15.35
CA GLU A 71 -18.34 -9.10 16.77
C GLU A 71 -16.82 -9.00 17.10
N ILE A 72 -16.02 -8.46 16.18
CA ILE A 72 -14.55 -8.41 16.31
C ILE A 72 -14.17 -7.18 17.15
N ALA A 73 -13.91 -7.38 18.44
CA ALA A 73 -13.48 -6.31 19.34
C ALA A 73 -12.13 -5.68 18.96
N ASN A 74 -11.20 -6.48 18.42
CA ASN A 74 -9.87 -5.98 18.06
C ASN A 74 -9.83 -5.46 16.61
N ARG A 75 -9.84 -4.13 16.47
CA ARG A 75 -9.74 -3.44 15.17
C ARG A 75 -8.56 -3.90 14.31
N SER A 76 -7.41 -4.23 14.90
CA SER A 76 -6.22 -4.70 14.16
C SER A 76 -6.47 -6.07 13.52
N VAL A 77 -7.17 -6.97 14.21
CA VAL A 77 -7.56 -8.28 13.68
C VAL A 77 -8.52 -8.12 12.50
N ALA A 78 -9.58 -7.33 12.67
CA ALA A 78 -10.54 -7.04 11.61
C ALA A 78 -9.88 -6.38 10.40
N ARG A 79 -9.03 -5.37 10.63
CA ARG A 79 -8.26 -4.70 9.57
C ARG A 79 -7.38 -5.68 8.80
N ASN A 80 -6.67 -6.57 9.48
CA ASN A 80 -5.77 -7.50 8.79
C ASN A 80 -6.54 -8.51 7.94
N ALA A 81 -7.69 -9.00 8.41
CA ALA A 81 -8.57 -9.86 7.62
C ALA A 81 -9.17 -9.11 6.43
N TRP A 82 -9.70 -7.90 6.68
CA TRP A 82 -10.29 -7.08 5.64
C TRP A 82 -9.27 -6.65 4.57
N ASN A 83 -8.03 -6.32 4.95
CA ASN A 83 -6.94 -6.08 4.00
C ASN A 83 -6.72 -7.28 3.07
N ARG A 84 -6.71 -8.52 3.59
CA ARG A 84 -6.53 -9.71 2.75
C ARG A 84 -7.68 -9.88 1.77
N VAL A 85 -8.92 -9.77 2.24
CA VAL A 85 -10.12 -9.95 1.41
C VAL A 85 -10.26 -8.83 0.37
N SER A 86 -10.15 -7.56 0.78
CA SER A 86 -10.24 -6.41 -0.13
C SER A 86 -9.11 -6.39 -1.17
N ASN A 87 -7.90 -6.80 -0.81
CA ASN A 87 -6.82 -7.01 -1.77
C ASN A 87 -7.16 -8.14 -2.75
N GLN A 88 -7.70 -9.26 -2.26
CA GLN A 88 -8.09 -10.37 -3.12
C GLN A 88 -9.22 -9.99 -4.09
N PHE A 89 -10.22 -9.22 -3.66
CA PHE A 89 -11.25 -8.69 -4.56
C PHE A 89 -10.67 -7.87 -5.71
N GLN A 90 -9.67 -7.04 -5.41
CA GLN A 90 -9.00 -6.25 -6.44
C GLN A 90 -8.18 -7.13 -7.40
N ARG A 91 -7.48 -8.15 -6.88
CA ARG A 91 -6.75 -9.12 -7.70
C ARG A 91 -7.67 -9.94 -8.59
N ASP A 92 -8.81 -10.36 -8.06
CA ASP A 92 -9.85 -11.12 -8.77
C ASP A 92 -10.66 -10.25 -9.74
N TRP A 93 -10.48 -8.92 -9.70
CA TRP A 93 -11.24 -7.95 -10.51
C TRP A 93 -12.75 -7.95 -10.20
N VAL A 94 -13.11 -8.12 -8.93
CA VAL A 94 -14.51 -8.24 -8.46
C VAL A 94 -15.02 -6.94 -7.87
N LEU A 95 -14.33 -6.40 -6.85
CA LEU A 95 -14.58 -5.10 -6.26
C LEU A 95 -13.26 -4.35 -6.16
N ILE A 96 -13.22 -3.13 -6.69
CA ILE A 96 -12.03 -2.27 -6.67
C ILE A 96 -12.31 -0.96 -5.95
N ASP A 97 -11.25 -0.37 -5.40
CA ASP A 97 -11.27 1.00 -4.92
C ASP A 97 -11.30 1.97 -6.12
N ASP A 98 -11.75 3.20 -5.90
CA ASP A 98 -11.75 4.22 -6.96
C ASP A 98 -10.31 4.52 -7.39
N PRO A 99 -9.91 4.17 -8.63
CA PRO A 99 -8.55 4.40 -9.15
C PRO A 99 -8.15 5.88 -9.21
N GLY A 100 -9.12 6.80 -9.21
CA GLY A 100 -8.91 8.25 -9.18
C GLY A 100 -8.41 8.78 -7.83
N GLY A 101 -8.48 7.96 -6.77
CA GLY A 101 -7.91 8.29 -5.46
C GLY A 101 -8.85 9.00 -4.50
N GLU A 102 -10.12 9.14 -4.82
CA GLU A 102 -11.14 9.57 -3.85
C GLU A 102 -11.50 8.41 -2.92
N ALA A 103 -11.84 8.70 -1.66
CA ALA A 103 -12.27 7.72 -0.68
C ALA A 103 -13.71 7.23 -0.95
N GLY A 104 -13.96 6.80 -2.19
CA GLY A 104 -15.24 6.34 -2.69
C GLY A 104 -15.56 4.89 -2.29
N PRO A 105 -16.80 4.46 -2.54
CA PRO A 105 -17.22 3.09 -2.26
C PRO A 105 -16.43 2.09 -3.10
N LEU A 106 -16.19 0.89 -2.57
CA LEU A 106 -15.72 -0.23 -3.40
C LEU A 106 -16.83 -0.61 -4.38
N ARG A 107 -16.50 -0.78 -5.66
CA ARG A 107 -17.48 -1.16 -6.69
C ARG A 107 -16.89 -2.14 -7.69
N SER A 108 -17.78 -2.81 -8.43
CA SER A 108 -17.38 -3.58 -9.61
C SER A 108 -16.63 -2.70 -10.62
N PRO A 109 -15.56 -3.19 -11.25
CA PRO A 109 -14.74 -2.43 -12.21
C PRO A 109 -15.53 -1.76 -13.35
N ARG A 110 -16.70 -2.30 -13.73
CA ARG A 110 -17.58 -1.68 -14.74
C ARG A 110 -18.01 -0.25 -14.42
N HIS A 111 -17.96 0.15 -13.14
CA HIS A 111 -18.29 1.51 -12.69
C HIS A 111 -17.10 2.48 -12.81
N TYR A 112 -15.92 1.97 -13.14
CA TYR A 112 -14.69 2.73 -13.34
C TYR A 112 -14.14 2.42 -14.74
N PRO A 113 -14.73 2.97 -15.80
CA PRO A 113 -14.39 2.60 -17.18
C PRO A 113 -12.93 2.90 -17.55
N ASN A 114 -12.30 3.83 -16.85
CA ASN A 114 -10.89 4.19 -17.05
C ASN A 114 -9.94 3.37 -16.18
N ALA A 115 -10.44 2.49 -15.30
CA ALA A 115 -9.61 1.68 -14.40
C ALA A 115 -8.69 0.75 -15.19
N ARG A 116 -7.42 0.75 -14.83
CA ARG A 116 -6.38 -0.09 -15.45
C ARG A 116 -6.02 -1.23 -14.52
N ARG A 117 -6.29 -2.45 -14.97
CA ARG A 117 -5.68 -3.65 -14.41
C ARG A 117 -4.29 -3.80 -15.01
N LEU A 118 -3.26 -3.60 -14.21
CA LEU A 118 -1.87 -3.76 -14.67
C LEU A 118 -1.35 -5.14 -14.25
N PRO A 119 -1.05 -6.06 -15.17
CA PRO A 119 -0.24 -7.22 -14.86
C PRO A 119 1.01 -6.83 -14.06
N LEU A 120 1.50 -7.73 -13.18
CA LEU A 120 2.64 -7.42 -12.31
C LEU A 120 3.87 -6.86 -13.07
N PRO A 121 4.29 -7.42 -14.23
CA PRO A 121 5.40 -6.86 -15.00
C PRO A 121 5.16 -5.42 -15.47
N ASP A 122 3.94 -5.11 -15.91
CA ASP A 122 3.57 -3.78 -16.39
C ASP A 122 3.48 -2.76 -15.24
N ALA A 123 3.01 -3.22 -14.08
CA ALA A 123 3.00 -2.41 -12.87
C ALA A 123 4.42 -2.10 -12.39
N ILE A 124 5.35 -3.07 -12.45
CA ILE A 124 6.77 -2.85 -12.16
C ILE A 124 7.37 -1.86 -13.16
N ALA A 125 7.15 -2.06 -14.46
CA ALA A 125 7.65 -1.16 -15.50
C ALA A 125 7.14 0.28 -15.33
N ALA A 126 5.87 0.46 -14.96
CA ALA A 126 5.31 1.78 -14.69
C ALA A 126 5.93 2.45 -13.45
N VAL A 127 6.24 1.66 -12.40
CA VAL A 127 6.97 2.17 -11.22
C VAL A 127 8.40 2.53 -11.61
N GLU A 128 9.09 1.71 -12.40
CA GLU A 128 10.44 2.00 -12.94
C GLU A 128 10.45 3.23 -13.85
N GLU A 129 9.42 3.46 -14.66
CA GLU A 129 9.29 4.66 -15.48
C GLU A 129 9.11 5.91 -14.62
N LEU A 130 8.32 5.85 -13.54
CA LEU A 130 8.20 6.96 -12.58
C LEU A 130 9.54 7.30 -11.92
N ILE A 131 10.35 6.27 -11.65
CA ILE A 131 11.70 6.39 -11.14
C ILE A 131 12.61 7.10 -12.17
N VAL A 132 12.65 6.60 -13.41
CA VAL A 132 13.57 7.10 -14.45
C VAL A 132 13.20 8.50 -14.95
N SER A 133 11.91 8.79 -15.07
CA SER A 133 11.41 10.08 -15.59
C SER A 133 11.63 11.27 -14.66
N GLY A 134 12.22 11.08 -13.49
CA GLY A 134 12.48 12.15 -12.52
C GLY A 134 11.22 12.72 -11.86
N ARG A 135 10.04 12.13 -12.11
CA ARG A 135 8.83 12.36 -11.29
C ARG A 135 8.97 11.80 -9.86
N TRP A 136 10.04 11.04 -9.65
CA TRP A 136 10.56 10.56 -8.39
C TRP A 136 12.07 10.88 -8.37
N SER A 137 12.44 12.11 -8.00
CA SER A 137 13.84 12.53 -8.04
C SER A 137 14.69 11.70 -7.06
N VAL A 138 15.90 11.34 -7.50
CA VAL A 138 16.92 10.72 -6.64
C VAL A 138 17.19 11.64 -5.45
N GLY A 139 16.95 11.16 -4.22
CA GLY A 139 17.18 11.93 -3.00
C GLY A 139 15.97 12.70 -2.44
N ASP A 140 14.85 12.75 -3.17
CA ASP A 140 13.56 13.14 -2.58
C ASP A 140 13.13 12.10 -1.54
N LYS A 141 12.21 12.48 -0.64
CA LYS A 141 11.76 11.75 0.57
C LYS A 141 11.23 10.32 0.34
N GLY A 142 11.36 9.76 -0.86
CA GLY A 142 10.66 8.58 -1.31
C GLY A 142 9.16 8.83 -1.40
N LEU A 143 8.48 8.07 -2.25
CA LEU A 143 7.03 8.17 -2.35
C LEU A 143 6.38 7.18 -1.40
N ARG A 144 5.35 7.63 -0.67
CA ARG A 144 4.41 6.72 0.00
C ARG A 144 3.64 5.95 -1.07
N LEU A 145 3.19 4.74 -0.74
CA LEU A 145 2.41 3.89 -1.65
C LEU A 145 1.26 4.62 -2.35
N TRP A 146 0.50 5.44 -1.61
CA TRP A 146 -0.61 6.21 -2.19
C TRP A 146 -0.15 7.28 -3.18
N GLN A 147 1.07 7.83 -3.02
CA GLN A 147 1.64 8.81 -3.95
C GLN A 147 2.08 8.11 -5.23
N VAL A 148 2.74 6.95 -5.14
CA VAL A 148 3.10 6.13 -6.32
C VAL A 148 1.84 5.79 -7.12
N ARG A 149 0.81 5.29 -6.44
CA ARG A 149 -0.49 4.98 -7.06
C ARG A 149 -1.09 6.20 -7.79
N ARG A 150 -1.09 7.38 -7.18
CA ARG A 150 -1.65 8.60 -7.80
C ARG A 150 -0.89 9.04 -9.05
N LEU A 151 0.40 8.76 -9.13
CA LEU A 151 1.22 9.08 -10.31
C LEU A 151 1.06 8.05 -11.43
N ILE A 152 0.72 6.80 -11.11
CA ILE A 152 0.34 5.77 -12.09
C ILE A 152 -1.17 5.85 -12.28
N GLU A 153 -1.59 6.83 -13.07
CA GLU A 153 -3.00 7.18 -13.24
C GLU A 153 -3.90 5.99 -13.56
N ASN A 154 -5.06 6.00 -12.91
CA ASN A 154 -6.12 5.00 -13.05
C ASN A 154 -5.73 3.56 -12.71
N SER A 155 -4.55 3.34 -12.09
CA SER A 155 -4.18 2.01 -11.62
C SER A 155 -4.91 1.65 -10.32
N VAL A 156 -5.35 0.39 -10.24
CA VAL A 156 -5.94 -0.16 -9.01
C VAL A 156 -4.84 -0.33 -7.96
N TYR A 157 -5.17 -0.02 -6.70
CA TYR A 157 -4.21 0.02 -5.60
C TYR A 157 -3.38 -1.26 -5.48
N ILE A 158 -4.02 -2.44 -5.62
CA ILE A 158 -3.35 -3.71 -5.39
C ILE A 158 -2.22 -3.98 -6.38
N ASN A 159 -2.33 -3.52 -7.62
CA ASN A 159 -1.33 -3.73 -8.65
C ASN A 159 -0.02 -3.00 -8.29
N ILE A 160 -0.16 -1.78 -7.78
CA ILE A 160 0.98 -0.97 -7.33
C ILE A 160 1.54 -1.49 -6.01
N TRP A 161 0.67 -1.95 -5.10
CA TRP A 161 1.11 -2.62 -3.87
C TRP A 161 1.93 -3.87 -4.18
N ASP A 162 1.46 -4.74 -5.09
CA ASP A 162 2.14 -5.98 -5.49
C ASP A 162 3.49 -5.67 -6.18
N ALA A 163 3.51 -4.71 -7.12
CA ALA A 163 4.73 -4.29 -7.81
C ALA A 163 5.79 -3.76 -6.84
N LEU A 164 5.40 -2.88 -5.91
CA LEU A 164 6.33 -2.35 -4.93
C LEU A 164 6.81 -3.47 -3.98
N HIS A 165 5.94 -4.38 -3.53
CA HIS A 165 6.37 -5.52 -2.70
C HIS A 165 7.30 -6.49 -3.45
N ASP A 166 7.13 -6.68 -4.76
CA ASP A 166 8.10 -7.40 -5.59
C ASP A 166 9.45 -6.65 -5.60
N MET A 167 9.43 -5.34 -5.86
CA MET A 167 10.61 -4.50 -5.87
C MET A 167 11.30 -4.42 -4.49
N ASN A 168 10.59 -4.62 -3.38
CA ASN A 168 11.21 -4.74 -2.04
C ASN A 168 12.15 -5.95 -1.93
N SER A 169 11.95 -7.01 -2.72
CA SER A 169 12.94 -8.10 -2.79
C SER A 169 14.28 -7.64 -3.38
N ARG A 170 14.30 -6.46 -4.02
CA ARG A 170 15.44 -5.85 -4.72
C ARG A 170 16.02 -4.61 -4.00
N ASP A 171 15.74 -4.45 -2.69
CA ASP A 171 16.24 -3.36 -1.82
C ASP A 171 15.71 -1.93 -2.08
N TYR A 172 14.49 -1.78 -2.64
CA TYR A 172 13.88 -0.47 -2.91
C TYR A 172 13.03 0.12 -1.75
N LEU A 173 12.87 -0.60 -0.62
CA LEU A 173 12.03 -0.17 0.51
C LEU A 173 12.87 0.30 1.70
N VAL A 174 12.58 1.50 2.20
CA VAL A 174 13.17 2.05 3.42
C VAL A 174 12.09 2.24 4.48
N THR A 175 12.35 1.80 5.70
CA THR A 175 11.48 2.06 6.85
C THR A 175 12.15 3.07 7.77
N THR A 176 11.52 4.22 7.98
CA THR A 176 11.98 5.24 8.94
C THR A 176 11.11 5.19 10.20
N THR A 177 11.65 5.69 11.31
CA THR A 177 10.90 5.83 12.57
C THR A 177 10.94 7.30 12.97
N SER A 178 9.76 7.90 13.20
CA SER A 178 9.67 9.27 13.73
C SER A 178 10.13 9.32 15.18
N PRO A 179 10.47 10.50 15.74
CA PRO A 179 10.74 10.67 17.17
C PRO A 179 9.60 10.17 18.07
N SER A 180 8.36 10.22 17.56
CA SER A 180 7.17 9.67 18.24
C SER A 180 7.06 8.15 18.20
N GLY A 181 8.03 7.44 17.61
CA GLY A 181 8.05 5.98 17.48
C GLY A 181 7.19 5.43 16.33
N SER A 182 6.62 6.30 15.48
CA SER A 182 5.79 5.88 14.35
C SER A 182 6.66 5.44 13.18
N LYS A 183 6.44 4.22 12.69
CA LYS A 183 7.13 3.70 11.52
C LYS A 183 6.48 4.20 10.23
N THR A 184 7.27 4.77 9.33
CA THR A 184 6.83 5.18 7.99
C THR A 184 7.64 4.46 6.94
N MET A 185 6.97 3.94 5.92
CA MET A 185 7.60 3.24 4.79
C MET A 185 7.67 4.15 3.58
N PHE A 186 8.85 4.21 2.98
CA PHE A 186 9.13 4.98 1.78
C PHE A 186 9.78 4.08 0.74
N TRP A 187 9.39 4.25 -0.51
CA TRP A 187 10.04 3.61 -1.63
C TRP A 187 11.16 4.54 -2.12
N TYR A 188 12.38 4.03 -2.26
CA TYR A 188 13.57 4.78 -2.69
C TYR A 188 14.18 4.17 -3.95
N VAL A 189 14.82 5.02 -4.76
CA VAL A 189 15.58 4.62 -5.96
C VAL A 189 17.05 4.69 -5.62
N ARG A 190 17.74 3.54 -5.55
CA ARG A 190 19.19 3.55 -5.58
C ARG A 190 19.66 4.07 -6.94
N GLU A 191 20.65 4.95 -6.95
CA GLU A 191 21.47 5.11 -8.14
C GLU A 191 21.99 3.72 -8.54
N SER A 192 21.76 3.34 -9.79
CA SER A 192 22.40 2.17 -10.38
C SER A 192 23.88 2.22 -10.03
N ALA A 193 24.41 1.17 -9.42
CA ALA A 193 25.85 1.05 -9.22
C ALA A 193 26.48 0.97 -10.62
N THR A 194 27.01 2.09 -11.08
CA THR A 194 27.96 2.17 -12.20
C THR A 194 29.29 1.56 -11.79
#